data_AF-A0A8S2A2Q1-F1
#
_entry.id   AF-A0A8S2A2Q1-F1
#
_cell.length_a   1.000
_cell.length_b   1.000
_cell.length_c   1.000
_cell.angle_alpha   90.00
_cell.angle_beta   90.00
_cell.angle_gamma   90.00
#
_symmetry.space_group_name_H-M   'P 1'
#
loop_
_entity.id
_entity.type
_entity.pdbx_description
1 polymer ?
#
loop_
_entity_poly.entity_id
_entity_poly.type
_entity_poly.pdbx_seq_one_letter_code
_entity_poly.pdbx_strand_id
1 'polypeptide(L)'
;MSTQSSRSDNSNKSYGEASWGRACNCGRSTIKLKAWTDDNPGRRFYKCDVHGFVSWVDVEKQCSWQKMCLLEARDEIRRLKSLIQTTSSGVNKEEDNQNLEPGNQKIEEEKKKLEGEKVKLEGEKVKLEAEKKKFEDLKKRLEDEAKVSKEREKLLRQFIGISWGGFIVAIAIIITILK
;
A
#
# COMPACT_ATOMS: atom_id res chain seq x y z
N MET A 1 -87.53 22.04 -34.18
CA MET A 1 -88.13 22.76 -33.04
C MET A 1 -87.49 22.26 -31.75
N SER A 2 -86.79 23.17 -31.07
CA SER A 2 -86.79 23.43 -29.61
C SER A 2 -86.85 22.21 -28.65
N THR A 3 -85.72 21.88 -27.99
CA THR A 3 -85.38 22.15 -26.57
C THR A 3 -86.28 21.51 -25.50
N GLN A 4 -85.69 20.77 -24.56
CA GLN A 4 -85.71 21.11 -23.12
C GLN A 4 -84.79 20.20 -22.27
N SER A 5 -84.10 20.84 -21.33
CA SER A 5 -83.17 20.31 -20.31
C SER A 5 -83.88 19.83 -19.04
N SER A 6 -83.24 18.95 -18.26
CA SER A 6 -83.14 19.05 -16.77
C SER A 6 -82.11 18.04 -16.23
N ARG A 7 -80.99 18.50 -15.62
CA ARG A 7 -80.70 18.56 -14.16
C ARG A 7 -80.47 17.16 -13.54
N SER A 8 -79.22 16.73 -13.38
CA SER A 8 -78.23 17.05 -12.31
C SER A 8 -78.35 16.10 -11.12
N ASP A 9 -77.29 15.32 -10.85
CA ASP A 9 -76.93 14.95 -9.48
C ASP A 9 -75.42 14.85 -9.33
N ASN A 10 -74.88 15.92 -8.74
CA ASN A 10 -73.55 16.02 -8.23
C ASN A 10 -73.48 15.21 -6.94
N SER A 11 -73.03 13.95 -7.02
CA SER A 11 -72.66 13.19 -5.82
C SER A 11 -71.15 13.28 -5.60
N ASN A 12 -70.74 14.42 -5.03
CA ASN A 12 -69.49 14.50 -4.27
C ASN A 12 -69.61 13.54 -3.08
N LYS A 13 -69.15 12.31 -3.26
CA LYS A 13 -68.89 11.36 -2.18
C LYS A 13 -67.38 11.21 -2.03
N SER A 14 -66.86 12.04 -1.15
CA SER A 14 -65.57 11.85 -0.50
C SER A 14 -65.56 10.50 0.21
N TYR A 15 -64.80 9.55 -0.32
CA TYR A 15 -64.31 8.39 0.41
C TYR A 15 -62.85 8.21 0.01
N GLY A 16 -61.98 8.16 1.02
CA GLY A 16 -60.54 8.12 0.86
C GLY A 16 -60.05 7.08 -0.14
N GLU A 17 -59.13 7.51 -1.00
CA GLU A 17 -57.81 6.91 -1.18
C GLU A 17 -57.71 5.39 -0.95
N ALA A 18 -58.54 4.62 -1.65
CA ALA A 18 -58.30 3.20 -1.87
C ALA A 18 -57.83 3.06 -3.31
N SER A 19 -56.53 2.79 -3.47
CA SER A 19 -55.85 2.60 -4.75
C SER A 19 -56.27 1.28 -5.43
N TRP A 20 -57.55 1.16 -5.81
CA TRP A 20 -58.05 0.02 -6.57
C TRP A 20 -57.46 0.08 -7.99
N GLY A 21 -56.30 -0.53 -8.14
CA GLY A 21 -55.76 -0.90 -9.43
C GLY A 21 -56.74 -1.77 -10.22
N ARG A 22 -56.50 -1.92 -11.54
CA ARG A 22 -57.36 -2.70 -12.43
C ARG A 22 -57.60 -4.09 -11.80
N ALA A 23 -58.86 -4.41 -11.49
CA ALA A 23 -59.24 -5.60 -10.75
C ALA A 23 -59.42 -6.80 -11.69
N CYS A 24 -59.08 -7.99 -11.20
CA CYS A 24 -59.40 -9.25 -11.87
C CYS A 24 -60.90 -9.56 -11.70
N ASN A 25 -61.50 -10.28 -12.65
CA ASN A 25 -62.91 -10.67 -12.62
C ASN A 25 -63.29 -11.57 -11.43
N CYS A 26 -62.32 -12.10 -10.68
CA CYS A 26 -62.56 -12.86 -9.46
C CYS A 26 -62.88 -12.00 -8.21
N GLY A 27 -62.86 -10.67 -8.33
CA GLY A 27 -63.17 -9.74 -7.24
C GLY A 27 -62.08 -9.61 -6.15
N ARG A 28 -60.98 -10.36 -6.27
CA ARG A 28 -59.83 -10.24 -5.36
C ARG A 28 -58.93 -9.07 -5.74
N SER A 29 -58.31 -8.45 -4.73
CA SER A 29 -57.32 -7.39 -4.93
C SER A 29 -56.15 -7.87 -5.77
N THR A 30 -55.72 -7.05 -6.73
CA THR A 30 -54.56 -7.32 -7.57
C THR A 30 -53.30 -6.74 -6.94
N ILE A 31 -52.16 -7.41 -7.14
CA ILE A 31 -50.86 -6.96 -6.63
C ILE A 31 -50.16 -6.15 -7.71
N LYS A 32 -49.63 -4.98 -7.36
CA LYS A 32 -48.82 -4.15 -8.26
C LYS A 32 -47.36 -4.58 -8.19
N LEU A 33 -46.86 -5.16 -9.28
CA LEU A 33 -45.49 -5.63 -9.42
C LEU A 33 -44.72 -4.78 -10.43
N LYS A 34 -43.40 -4.93 -10.43
CA LYS A 34 -42.48 -4.29 -11.37
C LYS A 34 -41.84 -5.37 -12.25
N ALA A 35 -41.87 -5.18 -13.56
CA ALA A 35 -41.18 -6.02 -14.52
C ALA A 35 -39.70 -5.64 -14.59
N TRP A 36 -38.85 -6.66 -14.70
CA TRP A 36 -37.40 -6.53 -14.86
C TRP A 36 -36.90 -7.21 -16.14
N THR A 37 -37.81 -7.45 -17.08
CA THR A 37 -37.48 -8.04 -18.38
C THR A 37 -36.83 -7.01 -19.30
N ASP A 38 -36.11 -7.49 -20.32
CA ASP A 38 -35.45 -6.61 -21.29
C ASP A 38 -36.45 -5.77 -22.09
N ASP A 39 -37.66 -6.29 -22.30
CA ASP A 39 -38.71 -5.59 -23.02
C ASP A 39 -39.45 -4.54 -22.20
N ASN A 40 -39.55 -4.74 -20.88
CA ASN A 40 -40.32 -3.89 -19.98
C ASN A 40 -39.53 -3.57 -18.68
N PRO A 41 -38.31 -3.01 -18.77
CA PRO A 41 -37.49 -2.75 -17.59
C PRO A 41 -38.12 -1.67 -16.72
N GLY A 42 -38.40 -1.97 -15.46
CA GLY A 42 -38.95 -1.02 -14.50
C GLY A 42 -40.44 -0.70 -14.66
N ARG A 43 -41.11 -1.26 -15.68
CA ARG A 43 -42.53 -1.05 -15.95
C ARG A 43 -43.39 -1.76 -14.91
N ARG A 44 -44.54 -1.19 -14.52
CA ARG A 44 -45.39 -1.76 -13.46
C ARG A 44 -46.66 -2.40 -14.03
N PHE A 45 -47.07 -3.52 -13.44
CA PHE A 45 -48.30 -4.22 -13.82
C PHE A 45 -49.06 -4.74 -12.59
N TYR A 46 -50.37 -4.85 -12.72
CA TYR A 46 -51.25 -5.56 -11.79
C TYR A 46 -51.29 -7.04 -12.14
N LYS A 47 -51.22 -7.91 -11.13
CA LYS A 47 -51.34 -9.36 -11.28
C LYS A 47 -52.38 -9.94 -10.30
N CYS A 48 -53.12 -10.96 -10.73
CA CYS A 48 -53.83 -11.88 -9.84
C CYS A 48 -53.12 -13.23 -9.83
N ASP A 49 -52.71 -13.72 -8.65
CA ASP A 49 -51.96 -14.98 -8.54
C ASP A 49 -52.81 -16.23 -8.79
N VAL A 50 -54.12 -16.15 -8.68
CA VAL A 50 -55.02 -17.32 -8.78
C VAL A 50 -55.47 -17.57 -10.22
N HIS A 51 -55.76 -16.50 -10.98
CA HIS A 51 -56.40 -16.60 -12.30
C HIS A 51 -55.50 -16.13 -13.45
N GLY A 52 -54.22 -15.83 -13.18
CA GLY A 52 -53.27 -15.39 -14.20
C GLY A 52 -53.58 -14.02 -14.84
N PHE A 53 -54.48 -13.23 -14.26
CA PHE A 53 -54.77 -11.88 -14.74
C PHE A 53 -53.51 -11.01 -14.67
N VAL A 54 -53.20 -10.31 -15.76
CA VAL A 54 -52.11 -9.34 -15.86
C VAL A 54 -52.58 -8.09 -16.60
N SER A 55 -52.32 -6.91 -16.06
CA SER A 55 -52.59 -5.63 -16.72
C SER A 55 -51.50 -4.62 -16.42
N TRP A 56 -50.95 -3.95 -17.44
CA TRP A 56 -50.02 -2.84 -17.24
C TRP A 56 -50.68 -1.65 -16.54
N VAL A 57 -49.91 -0.96 -15.69
CA VAL A 57 -50.34 0.24 -14.94
C VAL A 57 -50.35 1.46 -15.86
N ASP A 58 -49.32 1.58 -16.68
CA ASP A 58 -49.13 2.57 -17.71
C ASP A 58 -49.67 2.05 -19.05
N VAL A 59 -50.52 2.85 -19.71
CA VAL A 59 -51.03 2.51 -21.05
C VAL A 59 -49.96 2.78 -22.10
N GLU A 60 -49.16 3.81 -21.91
CA GLU A 60 -48.10 4.20 -22.83
C GLU A 60 -46.85 3.33 -22.68
N LYS A 61 -46.25 2.99 -23.83
CA LYS A 61 -44.98 2.28 -23.88
C LYS A 61 -43.85 3.24 -23.49
N GLN A 62 -42.90 2.75 -22.70
CA GLN A 62 -41.72 3.51 -22.29
C GLN A 62 -41.01 4.10 -23.52
N CYS A 63 -40.58 5.37 -23.46
CA CYS A 63 -39.73 5.92 -24.50
C CYS A 63 -38.36 5.23 -24.49
N SER A 64 -37.73 5.18 -25.67
CA SER A 64 -36.55 4.37 -25.92
C SER A 64 -35.37 4.71 -25.00
N TRP A 65 -35.19 5.98 -24.63
CA TRP A 65 -34.04 6.38 -23.81
C TRP A 65 -34.17 5.91 -22.36
N GLN A 66 -35.34 6.00 -21.70
CA GLN A 66 -35.50 5.49 -20.33
C GLN A 66 -35.30 3.98 -20.29
N LYS A 67 -35.77 3.26 -21.32
CA LYS A 67 -35.54 1.82 -21.47
C LYS A 67 -34.03 1.53 -21.50
N MET A 68 -33.28 2.23 -22.35
CA MET A 68 -31.84 2.02 -22.51
C MET A 68 -31.07 2.33 -21.22
N CYS A 69 -31.33 3.46 -20.57
CA CYS A 69 -30.66 3.82 -19.31
C CYS A 69 -30.89 2.78 -18.20
N LEU A 70 -32.10 2.21 -18.09
CA LEU A 70 -32.41 1.19 -17.10
C LEU A 70 -31.71 -0.15 -17.40
N LEU A 71 -31.58 -0.52 -18.67
CA LEU A 71 -30.85 -1.72 -19.08
C LEU A 71 -29.36 -1.56 -18.82
N GLU A 72 -28.77 -0.44 -19.24
CA GLU A 72 -27.36 -0.12 -19.04
C GLU A 72 -26.99 -0.10 -17.55
N ALA A 73 -27.76 0.59 -16.71
CA ALA A 73 -27.52 0.62 -15.26
C ALA A 73 -27.63 -0.78 -14.64
N ARG A 74 -28.58 -1.60 -15.09
CA ARG A 74 -28.75 -2.97 -14.60
C ARG A 74 -27.56 -3.86 -14.98
N ASP A 75 -27.08 -3.73 -16.21
CA ASP A 75 -25.98 -4.53 -16.72
C ASP A 75 -24.66 -4.12 -16.04
N GLU A 76 -24.47 -2.82 -15.78
CA GLU A 76 -23.35 -2.34 -14.98
C GLU A 76 -23.39 -2.85 -13.54
N ILE A 77 -24.56 -2.84 -12.89
CA ILE A 77 -24.71 -3.43 -11.54
C ILE A 77 -24.38 -4.93 -11.56
N ARG A 78 -24.79 -5.68 -12.58
CA ARG A 78 -24.46 -7.11 -12.72
C ARG A 78 -22.96 -7.32 -12.89
N ARG A 79 -22.32 -6.51 -13.73
CA ARG A 79 -20.88 -6.55 -13.97
C ARG A 79 -20.11 -6.27 -12.68
N LEU A 80 -20.49 -5.21 -11.96
CA LEU A 80 -19.89 -4.85 -10.67
C LEU A 80 -20.07 -5.95 -9.62
N LYS A 81 -21.26 -6.56 -9.54
CA LYS A 81 -21.50 -7.70 -8.64
C LYS A 81 -20.64 -8.91 -8.98
N SER A 82 -20.49 -9.25 -10.26
CA SER A 82 -19.62 -10.33 -10.71
C SER A 82 -18.15 -10.06 -10.39
N LEU A 83 -17.71 -8.80 -10.57
CA LEU A 83 -16.36 -8.38 -10.23
C LEU A 83 -16.12 -8.51 -8.72
N ILE A 84 -17.04 -8.01 -7.88
CA ILE A 84 -16.96 -8.16 -6.42
C ILE A 84 -16.91 -9.64 -6.04
N GLN A 85 -17.78 -10.48 -6.62
CA GLN A 85 -17.78 -11.91 -6.33
C GLN A 85 -16.46 -12.60 -6.70
N THR A 86 -15.86 -12.22 -7.83
CA THR A 86 -14.57 -12.75 -8.28
C THR A 86 -13.45 -12.31 -7.36
N THR A 87 -13.38 -11.01 -7.03
CA THR A 87 -12.38 -10.46 -6.11
C THR A 87 -12.53 -11.04 -4.71
N SER A 88 -13.74 -11.12 -4.16
CA SER A 88 -14.00 -11.76 -2.86
C SER A 88 -13.67 -13.24 -2.87
N SER A 89 -13.89 -13.95 -3.98
CA SER A 89 -13.44 -15.34 -4.11
C SER A 89 -11.91 -15.46 -4.20
N GLY A 90 -11.23 -14.44 -4.73
CA GLY A 90 -9.77 -14.33 -4.69
C GLY A 90 -9.25 -14.10 -3.27
N VAL A 91 -9.87 -13.18 -2.53
CA VAL A 91 -9.54 -12.90 -1.12
C VAL A 91 -9.83 -14.11 -0.23
N ASN A 92 -10.96 -14.81 -0.42
CA ASN A 92 -11.25 -16.05 0.31
C ASN A 92 -10.28 -17.18 -0.08
N LYS A 93 -9.80 -17.23 -1.33
CA LYS A 93 -8.74 -18.15 -1.74
C LYS A 93 -7.37 -17.74 -1.19
N GLU A 94 -7.14 -16.48 -0.84
CA GLU A 94 -5.93 -16.05 -0.13
C GLU A 94 -6.00 -16.37 1.37
N GLU A 95 -7.20 -16.38 1.96
CA GLU A 95 -7.41 -16.82 3.35
C GLU A 95 -7.44 -18.37 3.50
N ASP A 96 -7.89 -19.11 2.48
CA ASP A 96 -7.90 -20.59 2.47
C ASP A 96 -6.67 -21.25 1.80
N ASN A 97 -5.78 -20.49 1.15
CA ASN A 97 -4.53 -21.01 0.60
C ASN A 97 -3.40 -21.01 1.64
N GLN A 98 -3.64 -21.73 2.73
CA GLN A 98 -2.58 -22.41 3.46
C GLN A 98 -2.07 -23.59 2.63
N ASN A 99 -1.37 -23.32 1.52
CA ASN A 99 -0.42 -24.26 0.94
C ASN A 99 0.66 -23.54 0.12
N LEU A 100 1.48 -22.75 0.81
CA LEU A 100 2.81 -22.33 0.36
C LEU A 100 3.90 -22.94 1.26
N GLU A 101 3.69 -24.16 1.75
CA GLU A 101 4.65 -24.84 2.64
C GLU A 101 6.05 -25.05 2.05
N PRO A 102 6.27 -25.39 0.76
CA PRO A 102 7.65 -25.57 0.27
C PRO A 102 8.37 -24.24 -0.01
N GLY A 103 7.65 -23.13 -0.16
CA GLY A 103 8.24 -21.80 -0.35
C GLY A 103 8.65 -21.15 0.96
N ASN A 104 7.83 -21.30 2.00
CA ASN A 104 8.06 -20.65 3.29
C ASN A 104 9.21 -21.31 4.07
N GLN A 105 9.38 -22.63 3.96
CA GLN A 105 10.53 -23.32 4.57
C GLN A 105 11.86 -22.87 3.99
N LYS A 106 11.94 -22.73 2.65
CA LYS A 106 13.17 -22.28 1.97
C LYS A 106 13.50 -20.82 2.33
N ILE A 107 12.49 -19.95 2.39
CA ILE A 107 12.66 -18.55 2.78
C ILE A 107 13.10 -18.45 4.25
N GLU A 108 12.58 -19.31 5.13
CA GLU A 108 12.93 -19.29 6.55
C GLU A 108 14.32 -19.88 6.83
N GLU A 109 14.76 -20.90 6.08
CA GLU A 109 16.15 -21.38 6.09
C GLU A 109 17.13 -20.34 5.55
N GLU A 110 16.81 -19.68 4.43
CA GLU A 110 17.63 -18.60 3.88
C GLU A 110 17.71 -17.42 4.86
N LYS A 111 16.61 -17.07 5.54
CA LYS A 111 16.59 -16.03 6.56
C LYS A 111 17.47 -16.38 7.78
N LYS A 112 17.39 -17.62 8.28
CA LYS A 112 18.27 -18.11 9.37
C LYS A 112 19.74 -18.12 8.96
N LYS A 113 20.04 -18.48 7.71
CA LYS A 113 21.41 -18.48 7.18
C LYS A 113 21.96 -17.05 7.07
N LEU A 114 21.17 -16.11 6.55
CA LEU A 114 21.51 -14.70 6.46
C LEU A 114 21.70 -14.06 7.84
N GLU A 115 20.88 -14.43 8.82
CA GLU A 115 21.00 -13.93 10.19
C GLU A 115 22.27 -14.45 10.87
N GLY A 116 22.62 -15.73 10.68
CA GLY A 116 23.89 -16.27 11.13
C GLY A 116 25.11 -15.63 10.46
N GLU A 117 25.02 -15.31 9.17
CA GLU A 117 26.08 -14.61 8.44
C GLU A 117 26.23 -13.16 8.91
N LYS A 118 25.12 -12.47 9.17
CA LYS A 118 25.10 -11.12 9.72
C LYS A 118 25.79 -11.06 11.10
N VAL A 119 25.50 -12.01 11.99
CA VAL A 119 26.15 -12.10 13.31
C VAL A 119 27.66 -12.34 13.18
N LYS A 120 28.10 -13.16 12.23
CA LYS A 120 29.54 -13.37 11.97
C LYS A 120 30.22 -12.10 11.47
N LEU A 121 29.60 -11.39 10.52
CA LEU A 121 30.11 -10.12 10.00
C LEU A 121 30.20 -9.04 11.07
N GLU A 122 29.22 -8.95 11.97
CA GLU A 122 29.27 -8.04 13.11
C GLU A 122 30.43 -8.38 14.05
N GLY A 123 30.68 -9.67 14.31
CA GLY A 123 31.82 -10.13 15.09
C GLY A 123 33.18 -9.79 14.45
N GLU A 124 33.32 -9.96 13.13
CA GLU A 124 34.53 -9.57 12.40
C GLU A 124 34.74 -8.06 12.39
N LYS A 125 33.67 -7.28 12.24
CA LYS A 125 33.73 -5.81 12.30
C LYS A 125 34.27 -5.33 13.65
N VAL A 126 33.81 -5.91 14.75
CA VAL A 126 34.31 -5.59 16.11
C VAL A 126 35.79 -5.93 16.25
N LYS A 127 36.25 -7.07 15.73
CA LYS A 127 37.68 -7.44 15.74
C LYS A 127 38.53 -6.46 14.95
N LEU A 128 38.06 -6.07 13.76
CA LEU A 128 38.77 -5.14 12.88
C LEU A 128 38.84 -3.73 13.48
N GLU A 129 37.80 -3.29 14.19
CA GLU A 129 37.82 -2.04 14.96
C GLU A 129 38.84 -2.09 16.11
N ALA A 130 38.95 -3.22 16.81
CA ALA A 130 39.95 -3.42 17.87
C ALA A 130 41.39 -3.42 17.32
N GLU A 131 41.64 -4.05 16.17
CA GLU A 131 42.95 -4.03 15.50
C GLU A 131 43.33 -2.63 14.99
N LYS A 132 42.37 -1.90 14.41
CA LYS A 132 42.59 -0.51 14.01
C LYS A 132 43.02 0.37 15.18
N LYS A 133 42.39 0.21 16.35
CA LYS A 133 42.77 0.95 17.56
C LYS A 133 44.20 0.63 18.00
N LYS A 134 44.59 -0.65 18.01
CA LYS A 134 45.97 -1.06 18.33
C LYS A 134 47.00 -0.49 17.35
N PHE A 135 46.67 -0.49 16.06
CA PHE A 135 47.55 0.09 15.04
C PHE A 135 47.72 1.60 15.22
N GLU A 136 46.65 2.32 15.56
CA GLU A 136 46.71 3.74 15.84
C GLU A 136 47.58 4.05 17.07
N ASP A 137 47.46 3.26 18.14
CA ASP A 137 48.29 3.39 19.34
C ASP A 137 49.77 3.11 19.05
N LEU A 138 50.08 2.10 18.22
CA LEU A 138 51.45 1.81 17.77
C LEU A 138 52.02 2.94 16.91
N LYS A 139 51.21 3.51 16.01
CA LYS A 139 51.62 4.65 15.17
C LYS A 139 52.00 5.86 16.02
N LYS A 140 51.19 6.19 17.05
CA LYS A 140 51.50 7.29 17.98
C LYS A 140 52.82 7.06 18.71
N ARG A 141 53.08 5.84 19.19
CA ARG A 141 54.36 5.49 19.85
C ARG A 141 55.55 5.65 18.93
N LEU A 142 55.45 5.19 17.68
CA LEU A 142 56.51 5.35 16.68
C LEU A 142 56.78 6.82 16.35
N GLU A 143 55.73 7.64 16.22
CA GLU A 143 55.89 9.08 16.01
C GLU A 143 56.61 9.76 17.18
N ASP A 144 56.33 9.34 18.41
CA ASP A 144 57.01 9.88 19.59
C ASP A 144 58.48 9.41 19.69
N GLU A 145 58.76 8.14 19.41
CA GLU A 145 60.14 7.62 19.31
C GLU A 145 60.95 8.33 18.22
N ALA A 146 60.34 8.60 17.07
CA ALA A 146 60.98 9.33 15.98
C ALA A 146 61.32 10.78 16.39
N LYS A 147 60.43 11.46 17.12
CA LYS A 147 60.72 12.79 17.68
C LYS A 147 61.88 12.74 18.67
N VAL A 148 61.90 11.75 19.58
CA VAL A 148 63.00 11.58 20.55
C VAL A 148 64.32 11.32 19.84
N SER A 149 64.34 10.45 18.83
CA SER A 149 65.55 10.19 18.05
C SER A 149 66.06 11.44 17.35
N LYS A 150 65.15 12.27 16.80
CA LYS A 150 65.49 13.54 16.17
C LYS A 150 66.12 14.53 17.16
N GLU A 151 65.63 14.59 18.39
CA GLU A 151 66.24 15.42 19.45
C GLU A 151 67.61 14.88 19.88
N ARG A 152 67.78 13.55 20.03
CA ARG A 152 69.08 12.94 20.33
C ARG A 152 70.11 13.23 19.25
N GLU A 153 69.71 13.19 17.98
CA GLU A 153 70.59 13.53 16.86
C GLU A 153 71.08 14.98 16.93
N LYS A 154 70.18 15.94 17.25
CA LYS A 154 70.56 17.34 17.43
C LYS A 154 71.57 17.52 18.57
N LEU A 155 71.34 16.86 19.71
CA LEU A 155 72.26 16.91 20.85
C LEU A 155 73.63 16.33 20.49
N LEU A 156 73.68 15.17 19.81
CA LEU A 156 74.94 14.57 19.37
C LEU A 156 75.72 15.48 18.43
N ARG A 157 75.05 16.13 17.47
CA ARG A 157 75.69 17.10 16.57
C ARG A 157 76.28 18.29 17.33
N GLN A 158 75.59 18.78 18.37
CA GLN A 158 76.12 19.83 19.25
C GLN A 158 77.35 19.36 20.04
N PHE A 159 77.30 18.16 20.64
CA PHE A 159 78.43 17.60 21.40
C PHE A 159 79.67 17.39 20.53
N ILE A 160 79.51 16.83 19.32
CA ILE A 160 80.61 16.64 18.38
C ILE A 160 81.24 17.99 18.00
N GLY A 161 80.42 19.01 17.73
CA GLY A 161 80.92 20.37 17.44
C GLY A 161 81.74 20.97 18.58
N ILE A 162 81.28 20.86 19.83
CA ILE A 162 81.99 21.38 21.00
C ILE A 162 83.31 20.62 21.25
N SER A 163 83.28 19.30 21.16
CA SER A 163 84.46 18.45 21.36
C SER A 163 85.54 18.71 20.32
N TRP A 164 85.16 18.83 19.04
CA TRP A 164 86.11 19.14 17.97
C TRP A 164 86.66 20.56 18.09
N GLY A 165 85.82 21.54 18.47
CA GLY A 165 86.26 22.91 18.71
C GLY A 165 87.33 23.01 19.80
N GLY A 166 87.11 22.34 20.95
CA GLY A 166 88.10 22.29 22.04
C GLY A 166 89.39 21.57 21.65
N PHE A 167 89.29 20.47 20.91
CA PHE A 167 90.46 19.72 20.43
C PHE A 167 91.34 20.54 19.47
N ILE A 168 90.72 21.26 18.52
CA ILE A 168 91.44 22.13 17.57
C ILE A 168 92.18 23.24 18.32
N VAL A 169 91.54 23.88 19.30
CA VAL A 169 92.17 24.92 20.14
C VAL A 169 93.35 24.35 20.94
N ALA A 170 93.20 23.18 21.55
CA ALA A 170 94.28 22.54 22.30
C ALA A 170 95.50 22.22 21.42
N ILE A 171 95.28 21.68 20.21
CA ILE A 171 96.36 21.44 19.23
C ILE A 171 97.05 22.76 18.86
N ALA A 172 96.28 23.82 18.58
CA ALA A 172 96.85 25.12 18.23
C ALA A 172 97.78 25.66 19.34
N ILE A 173 97.35 25.54 20.61
CA ILE A 173 98.17 25.94 21.77
C ILE A 173 99.47 25.11 21.84
N ILE A 174 99.39 23.79 21.68
CA ILE A 174 100.58 22.92 21.69
C ILE A 174 101.56 23.32 20.58
N ILE A 175 101.07 23.57 19.37
CA ILE A 175 101.90 24.03 18.25
C ILE A 175 102.56 25.37 18.56
N THR A 176 101.85 26.31 19.20
CA THR A 176 102.44 27.61 19.57
C THR A 176 103.51 27.50 20.66
N ILE A 177 103.44 26.49 21.54
CA ILE A 177 104.44 26.28 22.60
C ILE A 177 105.69 25.55 22.05
N LEU A 178 105.52 24.70 21.03
CA LEU A 178 106.61 23.95 20.39
C LEU A 178 107.39 24.76 19.34
N LYS A 179 107.01 26.02 19.10
CA LYS A 179 107.59 26.92 18.10
C LYS A 179 108.40 28.02 18.77
#